data_AF-A0A3Q2CDC5-F1
#
_entry.id   AF-A0A3Q2CDC5-F1
#
_cell.length_a   1.000
_cell.length_b   1.000
_cell.length_c   1.000
_cell.angle_alpha   90.00
_cell.angle_beta   90.00
_cell.angle_gamma   90.00
#
_symmetry.space_group_name_H-M   'P 1'
#
loop_
_entity.id
_entity.type
_entity.pdbx_description
1 polymer ?
#
loop_
_entity_poly.entity_id
_entity_poly.type
_entity_poly.pdbx_seq_one_letter_code
_entity_poly.pdbx_strand_id
1 'polypeptide(L)'
;MPHSCAAINCQKRFTVETRAAGITFHRFPKESSMKKQWIRAVRRKDFTPSNASRICSEHFKPEDFDRTGQTVRLREGVVPSVFSFPTRRKKPPATNTTKTSPKKQDSKVVNISPPAQEPEPLPSPDLDHSYALPPSPGDLKAKLNEALERVESLEREMRNAKDRERRAKTALQVLLMDLRGKNIIDEDLKQRHGL
;
A
#
# COMPACT_ATOMS: atom_id res chain seq x y z
N MET A 1 -11.29 11.47 -24.00
CA MET A 1 -10.94 12.60 -23.11
C MET A 1 -9.99 12.12 -22.01
N PRO A 2 -8.83 12.77 -21.79
CA PRO A 2 -7.95 12.43 -20.68
C PRO A 2 -8.56 12.85 -19.34
N HIS A 3 -8.55 11.95 -18.36
CA HIS A 3 -9.06 12.24 -17.02
C HIS A 3 -7.97 12.94 -16.19
N SER A 4 -8.22 14.15 -15.71
CA SER A 4 -7.33 14.85 -14.77
C SER A 4 -7.53 14.37 -13.34
N CYS A 5 -6.49 14.54 -12.50
CA CYS A 5 -6.61 14.35 -11.07
C CYS A 5 -7.57 15.39 -10.46
N ALA A 6 -8.44 14.94 -9.57
CA ALA A 6 -9.40 15.76 -8.85
C ALA A 6 -8.79 16.47 -7.64
N ALA A 7 -7.58 16.13 -7.20
CA ALA A 7 -6.92 16.78 -6.09
C ALA A 7 -6.67 18.28 -6.35
N ILE A 8 -6.56 19.08 -5.29
CA ILE A 8 -6.13 20.48 -5.41
C ILE A 8 -4.65 20.53 -5.79
N ASN A 9 -4.28 21.51 -6.62
CA ASN A 9 -2.90 21.73 -7.12
C ASN A 9 -2.23 20.54 -7.83
N CYS A 10 -2.98 19.50 -8.20
CA CYS A 10 -2.45 18.34 -8.92
C CYS A 10 -2.68 18.46 -10.43
N GLN A 11 -1.60 18.58 -11.19
CA GLN A 11 -1.64 18.70 -12.66
C GLN A 11 -1.58 17.35 -13.38
N LYS A 12 -1.47 16.23 -12.65
CA LYS A 12 -1.43 14.86 -13.21
C LYS A 12 -2.69 14.59 -14.07
N ARG A 13 -2.49 14.22 -15.34
CA ARG A 13 -3.53 13.79 -16.28
C ARG A 13 -3.29 12.35 -16.68
N PHE A 14 -4.34 11.59 -16.97
CA PHE A 14 -4.24 10.21 -17.46
C PHE A 14 -3.68 10.21 -18.89
N THR A 15 -2.36 10.07 -19.02
CA THR A 15 -1.60 9.98 -20.28
C THR A 15 -0.71 8.72 -20.29
N VAL A 16 -0.20 8.33 -21.46
CA VAL A 16 0.73 7.21 -21.60
C VAL A 16 2.00 7.43 -20.77
N GLU A 17 2.55 8.65 -20.77
CA GLU A 17 3.71 9.05 -19.97
C GLU A 17 3.48 8.84 -18.48
N THR A 18 2.35 9.31 -17.93
CA THR A 18 2.04 9.11 -16.50
C THR A 18 1.88 7.64 -16.14
N ARG A 19 1.37 6.81 -17.06
CA ARG A 19 1.28 5.36 -16.88
C ARG A 19 2.67 4.72 -16.89
N ALA A 20 3.56 5.15 -17.77
CA ALA A 20 4.96 4.69 -17.81
C ALA A 20 5.72 5.07 -16.54
N ALA A 21 5.46 6.25 -15.98
CA ALA A 21 5.94 6.68 -14.66
C ALA A 21 5.21 6.02 -13.47
N GLY A 22 4.43 4.95 -13.69
CA GLY A 22 3.79 4.16 -12.63
C GLY A 22 2.58 4.81 -11.95
N ILE A 23 2.10 5.97 -12.43
CA ILE A 23 1.00 6.70 -11.79
C ILE A 23 -0.34 6.06 -12.17
N THR A 24 -1.05 5.58 -11.15
CA THR A 24 -2.41 5.01 -11.29
C THR A 24 -3.46 6.03 -10.90
N PHE A 25 -4.69 5.89 -11.42
CA PHE A 25 -5.79 6.84 -11.20
C PHE A 25 -7.02 6.11 -10.65
N HIS A 26 -7.39 6.42 -9.42
CA HIS A 26 -8.40 5.73 -8.64
C HIS A 26 -9.71 6.51 -8.65
N ARG A 27 -10.84 5.83 -8.92
CA ARG A 27 -12.18 6.44 -8.91
C ARG A 27 -12.63 6.67 -7.47
N PHE A 28 -13.50 7.65 -7.26
CA PHE A 28 -14.17 7.81 -5.96
C PHE A 28 -14.98 6.53 -5.60
N PRO A 29 -14.98 6.11 -4.33
CA PRO A 29 -15.81 5.01 -3.86
C PRO A 29 -17.29 5.20 -4.17
N LYS A 30 -18.01 4.08 -4.40
CA LYS A 30 -19.47 4.08 -4.52
C LYS A 30 -20.16 4.35 -3.17
N GLU A 31 -19.55 3.89 -2.08
CA GLU A 31 -20.10 3.99 -0.74
C GLU A 31 -20.11 5.46 -0.25
N SER A 32 -21.25 5.89 0.31
CA SER A 32 -21.50 7.29 0.65
C SER A 32 -20.58 7.81 1.77
N SER A 33 -20.28 6.97 2.76
CA SER A 33 -19.33 7.20 3.87
C SER A 33 -17.93 7.56 3.35
N MET A 34 -17.32 6.64 2.58
CA MET A 34 -15.99 6.74 1.98
C MET A 34 -15.93 7.88 0.96
N LYS A 35 -16.96 8.04 0.11
CA LYS A 35 -17.05 9.17 -0.83
C LYS A 35 -17.02 10.52 -0.10
N LYS A 36 -17.75 10.67 1.01
CA LYS A 36 -17.72 11.89 1.85
C LYS A 36 -16.36 12.11 2.54
N GLN A 37 -15.64 11.06 2.92
CA GLN A 37 -14.28 11.19 3.45
C GLN A 37 -13.30 11.68 2.36
N TRP A 38 -13.34 11.10 1.17
CA TRP A 38 -12.51 11.51 0.04
C TRP A 38 -12.78 12.96 -0.41
N ILE A 39 -14.05 13.40 -0.44
CA ILE A 39 -14.40 14.80 -0.73
C ILE A 39 -13.79 15.75 0.31
N ARG A 40 -13.93 15.43 1.60
CA ARG A 40 -13.31 16.20 2.70
C ARG A 40 -11.79 16.23 2.61
N ALA A 41 -11.17 15.11 2.20
CA ALA A 41 -9.73 15.01 2.02
C ALA A 41 -9.21 15.90 0.87
N VAL A 42 -9.93 16.02 -0.24
CA VAL A 42 -9.55 16.89 -1.39
C VAL A 42 -9.58 18.39 -1.03
N ARG A 43 -10.36 18.80 -0.04
CA ARG A 43 -10.48 20.19 0.49
C ARG A 43 -10.75 21.28 -0.56
N ARG A 44 -11.28 20.94 -1.74
CA ARG A 44 -11.77 21.94 -2.72
C ARG A 44 -13.16 22.40 -2.30
N LYS A 45 -13.36 23.72 -2.17
CA LYS A 45 -14.68 24.32 -1.90
C LYS A 45 -15.65 23.96 -3.02
N ASP A 46 -16.90 23.68 -2.66
CA ASP A 46 -18.03 23.43 -3.59
C ASP A 46 -17.78 22.30 -4.62
N PHE A 47 -16.87 21.35 -4.31
CA PHE A 47 -16.50 20.27 -5.21
C PHE A 47 -17.38 19.02 -5.06
N THR A 48 -18.15 18.71 -6.10
CA THR A 48 -18.92 17.47 -6.22
C THR A 48 -18.24 16.52 -7.22
N PRO A 49 -17.70 15.36 -6.79
CA PRO A 49 -17.05 14.43 -7.70
C PRO A 49 -18.09 13.68 -8.54
N SER A 50 -17.90 13.71 -9.86
CA SER A 50 -18.66 12.92 -10.83
C SER A 50 -18.12 11.49 -10.91
N ASN A 51 -18.86 10.60 -11.61
CA ASN A 51 -18.41 9.22 -11.87
C ASN A 51 -17.11 9.13 -12.69
N ALA A 52 -16.69 10.23 -13.33
CA ALA A 52 -15.44 10.36 -14.07
C ALA A 52 -14.29 10.97 -13.25
N SER A 53 -14.56 11.54 -12.08
CA SER A 53 -13.53 12.11 -11.20
C SER A 53 -12.61 11.02 -10.63
N ARG A 54 -11.30 11.27 -10.63
CA ARG A 54 -10.28 10.33 -10.14
C ARG A 54 -9.20 11.05 -9.35
N ILE A 55 -8.53 10.35 -8.46
CA ILE A 55 -7.35 10.83 -7.72
C ILE A 55 -6.16 9.98 -8.13
N CYS A 56 -5.01 10.58 -8.42
CA CYS A 56 -3.80 9.85 -8.78
C CYS A 56 -3.11 9.22 -7.55
N SER A 57 -2.27 8.21 -7.77
CA SER A 57 -1.62 7.42 -6.72
C SER A 57 -0.78 8.23 -5.73
N GLU A 58 -0.21 9.37 -6.13
CA GLU A 58 0.59 10.24 -5.24
C GLU A 58 -0.17 10.79 -4.01
N HIS A 59 -1.51 10.73 -4.01
CA HIS A 59 -2.30 11.17 -2.87
C HIS A 59 -2.57 10.07 -1.82
N PHE A 60 -2.04 8.87 -2.06
CA PHE A 60 -2.14 7.71 -1.19
C PHE A 60 -0.73 7.23 -0.84
N LYS A 61 -0.59 6.52 0.28
CA LYS A 61 0.68 5.94 0.69
C LYS A 61 0.97 4.64 -0.09
N PRO A 62 2.23 4.19 -0.21
CA PRO A 62 2.55 2.91 -0.85
C PRO A 62 1.87 1.70 -0.18
N GLU A 63 1.67 1.75 1.15
CA GLU A 63 1.00 0.70 1.96
C GLU A 63 -0.52 0.55 1.68
N ASP A 64 -1.17 1.64 1.23
CA ASP A 64 -2.60 1.69 0.93
C ASP A 64 -3.00 0.87 -0.30
N PHE A 65 -2.01 0.45 -1.10
CA PHE A 65 -2.24 -0.24 -2.37
C PHE A 65 -2.21 -1.77 -2.23
N ASP A 66 -3.25 -2.41 -2.77
CA ASP A 66 -3.22 -3.83 -3.11
C ASP A 66 -2.62 -3.99 -4.52
N ARG A 67 -1.48 -4.67 -4.59
CA ARG A 67 -0.73 -5.00 -5.82
C ARG A 67 -0.80 -6.49 -6.19
N THR A 68 -1.59 -7.28 -5.47
CA THR A 68 -1.67 -8.75 -5.62
C THR A 68 -2.38 -9.18 -6.91
N GLY A 69 -3.26 -8.32 -7.44
CA GLY A 69 -3.95 -8.53 -8.72
C GLY A 69 -3.29 -7.81 -9.90
N GLN A 70 -3.78 -8.09 -11.13
CA GLN A 70 -3.30 -7.44 -12.37
C GLN A 70 -3.51 -5.91 -12.41
N THR A 71 -4.41 -5.36 -11.57
CA THR A 71 -4.65 -3.92 -11.48
C THR A 71 -4.45 -3.49 -10.05
N VAL A 72 -3.56 -2.52 -9.84
CA VAL A 72 -3.35 -1.85 -8.56
C VAL A 72 -4.67 -1.28 -8.06
N ARG A 73 -5.11 -1.75 -6.89
CA ARG A 73 -6.31 -1.28 -6.19
C ARG A 73 -5.90 -0.58 -4.90
N LEU A 74 -6.81 0.18 -4.33
CA LEU A 74 -6.68 0.64 -2.94
C LEU A 74 -7.33 -0.41 -2.03
N ARG A 75 -6.76 -0.60 -0.85
CA ARG A 75 -7.37 -1.40 0.21
C ARG A 75 -8.70 -0.77 0.66
N GLU A 76 -9.55 -1.59 1.28
CA GLU A 76 -10.82 -1.09 1.85
C GLU A 76 -10.55 -0.08 2.97
N GLY A 77 -11.45 0.89 3.16
CA GLY A 77 -11.30 1.95 4.16
C GLY A 77 -10.24 3.03 3.86
N VAL A 78 -9.44 2.92 2.79
CA VAL A 78 -8.40 3.91 2.46
C VAL A 78 -8.98 5.27 2.06
N VAL A 79 -8.41 6.34 2.63
CA VAL A 79 -8.69 7.73 2.30
C VAL A 79 -7.40 8.41 1.82
N PRO A 80 -7.43 9.20 0.72
CA PRO A 80 -6.24 9.93 0.29
C PRO A 80 -5.81 10.89 1.41
N SER A 81 -4.52 10.87 1.75
CA SER A 81 -3.94 11.59 2.89
C SER A 81 -2.78 12.50 2.49
N VAL A 82 -2.12 12.21 1.36
CA VAL A 82 -0.93 12.94 0.90
C VAL A 82 -1.36 14.12 0.02
N PHE A 83 -1.37 15.32 0.59
CA PHE A 83 -1.71 16.55 -0.13
C PHE A 83 -0.81 17.71 0.29
N SER A 84 -0.17 18.37 -0.68
CA SER A 84 0.51 19.64 -0.46
C SER A 84 -0.51 20.78 -0.48
N PHE A 85 -1.15 21.02 0.67
CA PHE A 85 -1.96 22.22 0.87
C PHE A 85 -1.04 23.41 1.21
N PRO A 86 -1.23 24.60 0.60
CA PRO A 86 -0.55 25.79 1.06
C PRO A 86 -0.89 26.02 2.54
N THR A 87 0.13 26.12 3.38
CA THR A 87 -0.07 26.37 4.80
C THR A 87 -0.73 27.74 4.96
N ARG A 88 -1.90 27.76 5.61
CA ARG A 88 -2.54 29.01 6.02
C ARG A 88 -1.55 29.68 6.97
N ARG A 89 -0.83 30.71 6.52
CA ARG A 89 0.19 31.41 7.32
C ARG A 89 -0.44 31.78 8.65
N LYS A 90 -0.02 31.11 9.74
CA LYS A 90 -0.40 31.55 11.09
C LYS A 90 0.22 32.93 11.26
N LYS A 91 -0.61 33.96 11.39
CA LYS A 91 -0.16 35.28 11.84
C LYS A 91 0.55 35.03 13.18
N PRO A 92 1.83 35.42 13.36
CA PRO A 92 2.51 35.15 14.62
C PRO A 92 1.73 35.84 15.76
N PRO A 93 1.54 35.18 16.91
CA PRO A 93 1.01 35.87 18.08
C PRO A 93 2.00 36.99 18.46
N ALA A 94 1.48 38.17 18.77
CA ALA A 94 2.30 39.32 19.11
C ALA A 94 3.17 38.99 20.34
N THR A 95 4.47 39.18 20.20
CA THR A 95 5.43 39.07 21.29
C THR A 95 5.20 40.19 22.29
N ASN A 96 4.80 39.86 23.51
CA ASN A 96 5.07 40.72 24.67
C ASN A 96 6.13 40.03 25.54
N THR A 97 7.19 40.78 25.81
CA THR A 97 8.39 40.34 26.49
C THR A 97 8.26 40.41 28.00
N THR A 98 8.76 39.39 28.71
CA THR A 98 9.54 39.62 29.94
C THR A 98 10.67 38.61 30.03
N LYS A 99 11.87 39.13 30.32
CA LYS A 99 13.06 38.37 30.70
C LYS A 99 12.78 37.75 32.09
N THR A 100 13.38 36.64 32.50
CA THR A 100 14.74 36.62 33.05
C THR A 100 15.15 35.16 33.32
N SER A 101 16.43 34.82 33.11
CA SER A 101 17.08 33.58 33.58
C SER A 101 18.17 33.99 34.58
N PRO A 102 18.53 33.14 35.58
CA PRO A 102 19.73 32.32 35.38
C PRO A 102 19.76 30.95 36.12
N LYS A 103 20.46 29.96 35.52
CA LYS A 103 21.67 29.25 36.05
C LYS A 103 21.63 28.69 37.51
N LYS A 104 22.17 27.54 37.95
CA LYS A 104 22.86 26.31 37.42
C LYS A 104 23.39 25.55 38.67
N GLN A 105 23.71 24.25 38.62
CA GLN A 105 24.44 23.47 39.68
C GLN A 105 23.67 23.25 41.02
N ASP A 106 23.99 22.29 41.90
CA ASP A 106 25.01 21.21 41.90
C ASP A 106 24.51 19.91 42.58
N SER A 107 25.41 18.92 42.64
CA SER A 107 25.30 17.51 42.99
C SER A 107 25.24 17.22 44.50
N LYS A 108 24.71 16.04 44.90
CA LYS A 108 25.34 15.24 45.96
C LYS A 108 25.06 13.73 45.88
N VAL A 109 26.08 12.98 46.30
CA VAL A 109 26.33 11.54 46.11
C VAL A 109 27.20 11.10 47.32
N VAL A 110 27.28 9.84 47.77
CA VAL A 110 26.83 8.51 47.27
C VAL A 110 26.25 7.72 48.46
N ASN A 111 25.70 6.52 48.24
CA ASN A 111 26.28 5.38 48.98
C ASN A 111 26.27 4.03 48.22
N ILE A 112 27.41 3.73 47.59
CA ILE A 112 28.15 2.45 47.56
C ILE A 112 27.37 1.13 47.31
N SER A 113 27.25 0.77 46.02
CA SER A 113 27.75 -0.43 45.29
C SER A 113 27.82 -1.87 45.86
N PRO A 114 27.84 -2.92 44.96
CA PRO A 114 27.54 -4.35 45.25
C PRO A 114 28.81 -5.25 45.22
N PRO A 115 28.76 -6.63 45.20
CA PRO A 115 28.48 -7.41 43.96
C PRO A 115 27.90 -8.86 44.15
N ALA A 116 27.92 -9.66 43.06
CA ALA A 116 27.60 -11.10 42.85
C ALA A 116 26.27 -11.33 42.09
N GLN A 117 26.23 -11.39 40.75
CA GLN A 117 26.78 -12.37 39.79
C GLN A 117 26.25 -13.81 39.92
N GLU A 118 25.64 -14.22 38.80
CA GLU A 118 25.06 -15.51 38.37
C GLU A 118 25.82 -16.80 38.75
N PRO A 119 25.14 -17.95 38.57
CA PRO A 119 25.48 -18.70 37.35
C PRO A 119 24.28 -19.08 36.45
N GLU A 120 24.50 -18.88 35.15
CA GLU A 120 24.00 -19.67 34.01
C GLU A 120 23.83 -21.17 34.32
N PRO A 121 22.81 -21.81 33.75
CA PRO A 121 23.04 -23.14 33.17
C PRO A 121 22.37 -23.37 31.80
N LEU A 122 23.20 -23.64 30.80
CA LEU A 122 22.91 -24.44 29.61
C LEU A 122 23.85 -25.68 29.62
N PRO A 123 23.53 -26.85 29.00
CA PRO A 123 22.67 -26.97 27.81
C PRO A 123 21.69 -28.17 27.71
N SER A 124 20.65 -27.96 26.88
CA SER A 124 19.89 -28.94 26.05
C SER A 124 19.12 -30.11 26.75
N PRO A 125 18.18 -30.84 26.11
CA PRO A 125 18.18 -31.32 24.72
C PRO A 125 17.22 -30.61 23.75
N ASP A 126 17.45 -30.83 22.45
CA ASP A 126 16.59 -30.40 21.35
C ASP A 126 15.17 -30.97 21.45
N LEU A 127 14.20 -30.09 21.69
CA LEU A 127 12.82 -30.31 21.32
C LEU A 127 12.31 -29.06 20.59
N ASP A 128 12.14 -29.21 19.28
CA ASP A 128 11.48 -28.23 18.42
C ASP A 128 10.00 -28.08 18.85
N HIS A 129 9.78 -27.25 19.87
CA HIS A 129 8.46 -26.94 20.41
C HIS A 129 7.71 -25.93 19.53
N SER A 130 7.63 -26.20 18.23
CA SER A 130 6.74 -25.55 17.27
C SER A 130 5.24 -25.62 17.66
N TYR A 131 4.91 -26.44 18.67
CA TYR A 131 3.59 -26.61 19.28
C TYR A 131 3.39 -25.91 20.64
N ALA A 132 4.36 -25.12 21.14
CA ALA A 132 4.17 -24.37 22.39
C ALA A 132 2.97 -23.41 22.27
N LEU A 133 1.91 -23.67 23.04
CA LEU A 133 0.73 -22.82 23.08
C LEU A 133 1.08 -21.50 23.78
N PRO A 134 0.69 -20.34 23.21
CA PRO A 134 0.83 -19.04 23.86
C PRO A 134 0.29 -19.04 25.30
N PRO A 135 0.97 -18.36 26.25
CA PRO A 135 0.68 -18.47 27.68
C PRO A 135 -0.65 -17.83 28.10
N SER A 136 -1.30 -17.04 27.23
CA SER A 136 -2.60 -16.42 27.49
C SER A 136 -3.65 -16.85 26.46
N PRO A 137 -4.92 -17.08 26.86
CA PRO A 137 -6.05 -17.24 25.95
C PRO A 137 -6.23 -16.08 24.96
N GLY A 138 -5.79 -14.87 25.33
CA GLY A 138 -5.79 -13.70 24.44
C GLY A 138 -4.83 -13.86 23.26
N ASP A 139 -3.62 -14.32 23.53
CA ASP A 139 -2.57 -14.53 22.53
C ASP A 139 -2.92 -15.68 21.57
N LEU A 140 -3.51 -16.75 22.11
CA LEU A 140 -4.09 -17.85 21.32
C LEU A 140 -5.15 -17.34 20.33
N LYS A 141 -6.06 -16.49 20.79
CA LYS A 141 -7.10 -15.89 19.94
C LYS A 141 -6.51 -14.94 18.88
N ALA A 142 -5.50 -14.15 19.24
CA ALA A 142 -4.80 -13.28 18.30
C ALA A 142 -4.10 -14.10 17.20
N LYS A 143 -3.36 -15.15 17.57
CA LYS A 143 -2.67 -16.05 16.64
C LYS A 143 -3.65 -16.81 15.73
N LEU A 144 -4.82 -17.20 16.24
CA LEU A 144 -5.88 -17.79 15.42
C LEU A 144 -6.45 -16.80 14.39
N ASN A 145 -6.74 -15.56 14.80
CA ASN A 145 -7.21 -14.52 13.88
C ASN A 145 -6.17 -14.21 12.79
N GLU A 146 -4.90 -14.05 13.17
CA GLU A 146 -3.79 -13.84 12.22
C GLU A 146 -3.67 -15.01 11.22
N ALA A 147 -3.79 -16.25 11.70
CA ALA A 147 -3.78 -17.43 10.84
C ALA A 147 -4.96 -17.45 9.86
N LEU A 148 -6.17 -17.06 10.30
CA LEU A 148 -7.35 -16.96 9.46
C LEU A 148 -7.21 -15.86 8.39
N GLU A 149 -6.74 -14.66 8.77
CA GLU A 149 -6.44 -13.57 7.84
C GLU A 149 -5.38 -13.98 6.81
N ARG A 150 -4.36 -14.74 7.25
CA ARG A 150 -3.31 -15.27 6.37
C ARG A 150 -3.87 -16.29 5.37
N VAL A 151 -4.74 -17.21 5.80
CA VAL A 151 -5.42 -18.15 4.89
C VAL A 151 -6.27 -17.40 3.87
N GLU A 152 -7.07 -16.43 4.30
CA GLU A 152 -7.92 -15.65 3.39
C GLU A 152 -7.10 -14.86 2.35
N SER A 153 -5.95 -14.30 2.78
CA SER A 153 -5.00 -13.62 1.88
C SER A 153 -4.40 -14.60 0.86
N LEU A 154 -3.93 -15.76 1.30
CA LEU A 154 -3.33 -16.77 0.42
C LEU A 154 -4.35 -17.33 -0.59
N GLU A 155 -5.59 -17.57 -0.18
CA GLU A 155 -6.65 -17.95 -1.13
C GLU A 155 -6.90 -16.85 -2.18
N ARG A 156 -6.92 -15.59 -1.75
CA ARG A 156 -7.11 -14.42 -2.63
C ARG A 156 -5.94 -14.30 -3.62
N GLU A 157 -4.71 -14.53 -3.17
CA GLU A 157 -3.51 -14.63 -4.00
C GLU A 157 -3.61 -15.76 -5.03
N MET A 158 -4.02 -16.96 -4.60
CA MET A 158 -4.13 -18.13 -5.46
C MET A 158 -5.21 -17.96 -6.54
N ARG A 159 -6.37 -17.36 -6.19
CA ARG A 159 -7.41 -16.95 -7.15
C ARG A 159 -6.84 -15.95 -8.17
N ASN A 160 -6.16 -14.90 -7.71
CA ASN A 160 -5.52 -13.89 -8.57
C ASN A 160 -4.40 -14.45 -9.47
N ALA A 161 -3.68 -15.49 -9.03
CA ALA A 161 -2.68 -16.20 -9.83
C ALA A 161 -3.35 -17.02 -10.95
N LYS A 162 -4.36 -17.84 -10.61
CA LYS A 162 -5.13 -18.65 -11.56
C LYS A 162 -5.79 -17.80 -12.66
N ASP A 163 -6.31 -16.62 -12.32
CA ASP A 163 -6.86 -15.68 -13.31
C ASP A 163 -5.79 -15.04 -14.19
N ARG A 164 -4.57 -14.79 -13.68
CA ARG A 164 -3.44 -14.33 -14.50
C ARG A 164 -3.02 -15.40 -15.51
N GLU A 165 -2.89 -16.65 -15.06
CA GLU A 165 -2.57 -17.80 -15.91
C GLU A 165 -3.62 -18.00 -17.02
N ARG A 166 -4.92 -18.00 -16.67
CA ARG A 166 -6.02 -18.11 -17.63
C ARG A 166 -5.94 -17.04 -18.72
N ARG A 167 -5.72 -15.77 -18.33
CA ARG A 167 -5.60 -14.64 -19.29
C ARG A 167 -4.37 -14.77 -20.17
N ALA A 168 -3.24 -15.22 -19.65
CA ALA A 168 -2.04 -15.48 -20.44
C ALA A 168 -2.29 -16.60 -21.48
N LYS A 169 -2.92 -17.71 -21.07
CA LYS A 169 -3.33 -18.80 -21.98
C LYS A 169 -4.28 -18.31 -23.08
N THR A 170 -5.30 -17.53 -22.75
CA THR A 170 -6.22 -16.95 -23.76
C THR A 170 -5.49 -15.98 -24.69
N ALA A 171 -4.60 -15.13 -24.19
CA ALA A 171 -3.83 -14.20 -25.02
C ALA A 171 -2.90 -14.94 -26.00
N LEU A 172 -2.21 -15.99 -25.55
CA LEU A 172 -1.42 -16.87 -26.40
C LEU A 172 -2.29 -17.58 -27.45
N GLN A 173 -3.47 -18.06 -27.08
CA GLN A 173 -4.40 -18.69 -28.02
C GLN A 173 -4.86 -17.73 -29.12
N VAL A 174 -5.21 -16.48 -28.77
CA VAL A 174 -5.58 -15.44 -29.75
C VAL A 174 -4.39 -15.13 -30.67
N LEU A 175 -3.19 -14.92 -30.13
CA LEU A 175 -1.99 -14.67 -30.94
C LEU A 175 -1.67 -15.85 -31.89
N LEU A 176 -1.84 -17.10 -31.44
CA LEU A 176 -1.66 -18.28 -32.29
C LEU A 176 -2.70 -18.34 -33.41
N MET A 177 -3.95 -17.95 -33.15
CA MET A 177 -4.99 -17.87 -34.19
C MET A 177 -4.66 -16.75 -35.20
N ASP A 178 -4.24 -15.58 -34.74
CA ASP A 178 -3.83 -14.47 -35.61
C ASP A 178 -2.63 -14.81 -36.50
N LEU A 179 -1.64 -15.52 -35.95
CA LEU A 179 -0.44 -15.92 -36.70
C LEU A 179 -0.73 -17.04 -37.71
N ARG A 180 -1.63 -17.98 -37.39
CA ARG A 180 -2.13 -18.97 -38.35
C ARG A 180 -2.95 -18.32 -39.46
N GLY A 181 -3.88 -17.41 -39.12
CA GLY A 181 -4.70 -16.69 -40.10
C GLY A 181 -3.91 -15.80 -41.06
N LYS A 182 -2.65 -15.47 -40.73
CA LYS A 182 -1.71 -14.74 -41.59
C LYS A 182 -0.75 -15.66 -42.36
N ASN A 183 -0.90 -17.00 -42.27
CA ASN A 183 0.00 -18.03 -42.80
C ASN A 183 1.47 -17.94 -42.36
N ILE A 184 1.81 -17.07 -41.39
CA ILE A 184 3.20 -16.84 -40.95
C ILE A 184 3.78 -18.11 -40.31
N ILE A 185 2.95 -18.94 -39.66
CA ILE A 185 3.40 -20.19 -39.03
C ILE A 185 3.62 -21.32 -40.05
N ASP A 186 2.86 -21.36 -41.15
CA ASP A 186 2.96 -22.43 -42.15
C ASP A 186 4.11 -22.16 -43.14
N GLU A 187 4.30 -20.92 -43.59
CA GLU A 187 5.36 -20.57 -44.54
C GLU A 187 6.77 -20.67 -43.91
N ASP A 188 6.93 -20.29 -42.64
CA ASP A 188 8.21 -20.41 -41.90
C ASP A 188 8.66 -21.87 -41.70
N LEU A 189 7.72 -22.82 -41.69
CA LEU A 189 8.01 -24.26 -41.65
C LEU A 189 8.35 -24.78 -43.04
N LYS A 190 7.61 -24.40 -44.09
CA LYS A 190 7.91 -24.77 -45.47
C LYS A 190 9.30 -24.29 -45.90
N GLN A 191 9.63 -23.02 -45.64
CA GLN A 191 10.94 -22.45 -45.99
C GLN A 191 12.11 -23.14 -45.26
N ARG A 192 11.90 -23.71 -44.07
CA ARG A 192 12.93 -24.46 -43.34
C ARG A 192 13.00 -25.95 -43.68
N HIS A 193 11.96 -26.53 -44.28
CA HIS A 193 11.88 -27.96 -44.60
C HIS A 193 11.82 -28.31 -46.09
N GLY A 194 11.75 -27.32 -46.99
CA GLY A 194 11.94 -27.53 -48.43
C GLY A 194 10.82 -28.33 -49.10
N LEU A 195 9.57 -27.93 -48.86
CA LEU A 195 8.38 -28.35 -49.62
C LEU A 195 7.75 -27.14 -50.31
#